data_AF-A0A6M1SUD4-F1
#
_entry.id   AF-A0A6M1SUD4-F1
#
_cell.length_a   1.000
_cell.length_b   1.000
_cell.length_c   1.000
_cell.angle_alpha   90.00
_cell.angle_beta   90.00
_cell.angle_gamma   90.00
#
_symmetry.space_group_name_H-M   'P 1'
#
loop_
_entity.id
_entity.type
_entity.pdbx_description
1 polymer ?
#
loop_
_entity_poly.entity_id
_entity_poly.type
_entity_poly.pdbx_seq_one_letter_code
_entity_poly.pdbx_strand_id
1 'polypeptide(L)'
;MNCIAITNQKGGVAKTTTAVNLAAGLQRLGKSVLLIDSDPQANATSHLGIDRKRLSKTLDNLYYESDLEISEVLISRNGFGGLDVLPAGEPLSYAEQKLSGIPAKENILNEKVSQIRGQYDFIIIDCPPNLGFLTLNAFAVAYGYARCD
;
A
#
# COMPACT_ATOMS: atom_id res chain seq x y z
N MET A 1 -14.26 -8.58 4.46
CA MET A 1 -13.28 -7.63 3.90
C MET A 1 -12.42 -8.37 2.89
N ASN A 2 -12.21 -7.80 1.71
CA ASN A 2 -11.39 -8.42 0.66
C ASN A 2 -10.12 -7.59 0.44
N CYS A 3 -8.95 -8.22 0.55
CA CYS A 3 -7.68 -7.58 0.19
C CYS A 3 -7.13 -8.18 -1.10
N ILE A 4 -6.74 -7.33 -2.04
CA ILE A 4 -6.36 -7.72 -3.40
C ILE A 4 -5.01 -7.07 -3.72
N ALA A 5 -3.97 -7.89 -3.83
CA ALA A 5 -2.65 -7.45 -4.30
C ALA A 5 -2.55 -7.60 -5.83
N ILE A 6 -2.30 -6.50 -6.53
CA ILE A 6 -2.11 -6.50 -7.99
C ILE A 6 -0.62 -6.65 -8.27
N THR A 7 -0.21 -7.87 -8.65
CA THR A 7 1.19 -8.24 -8.83
C THR A 7 1.48 -8.81 -10.23
N ASN A 8 2.69 -8.54 -10.71
CA ASN A 8 3.27 -9.10 -11.93
C ASN A 8 4.74 -8.68 -12.00
N GLN A 9 5.65 -9.64 -12.19
CA GLN A 9 7.10 -9.41 -12.29
C GLN A 9 7.49 -8.56 -13.51
N LYS A 10 6.63 -8.45 -14.52
CA LYS A 10 6.88 -7.61 -15.69
C LYS A 10 6.41 -6.17 -15.45
N GLY A 11 7.27 -5.20 -15.79
CA GLY A 11 6.89 -3.79 -15.87
C GLY A 11 5.98 -3.50 -17.08
N GLY A 12 5.12 -2.48 -16.98
CA GLY A 12 4.31 -2.02 -18.11
C GLY A 12 3.13 -2.93 -18.50
N VAL A 13 2.64 -3.76 -17.57
CA VAL A 13 1.50 -4.68 -17.77
C VAL A 13 0.20 -4.18 -17.13
N ALA A 14 0.07 -2.85 -17.00
CA ALA A 14 -1.11 -2.17 -16.48
C ALA A 14 -1.49 -2.43 -15.00
N LYS A 15 -0.57 -2.93 -14.15
CA LYS A 15 -0.82 -3.12 -12.70
C LYS A 15 -1.43 -1.90 -12.03
N THR A 16 -0.73 -0.76 -12.07
CA THR A 16 -1.18 0.52 -11.53
C THR A 16 -2.52 0.94 -12.11
N THR A 17 -2.68 0.83 -13.43
CA THR A 17 -3.93 1.16 -14.11
C THR A 17 -5.09 0.32 -13.57
N THR A 18 -4.88 -0.98 -13.41
CA THR A 18 -5.86 -1.91 -12.83
C THR A 18 -6.14 -1.56 -11.37
N ALA A 19 -5.12 -1.37 -10.54
CA ALA A 19 -5.27 -1.08 -9.11
C ALA A 19 -6.08 0.21 -8.88
N VAL A 20 -5.70 1.30 -9.56
CA VAL A 20 -6.37 2.60 -9.39
C VAL A 20 -7.81 2.56 -9.92
N ASN A 21 -8.04 2.00 -11.11
CA ASN A 21 -9.39 1.97 -11.68
C ASN A 21 -10.31 0.98 -10.94
N LEU A 22 -9.78 -0.14 -10.44
CA LEU A 22 -10.54 -1.05 -9.59
C LEU A 22 -10.95 -0.36 -8.28
N ALA A 23 -10.02 0.32 -7.61
CA ALA A 23 -10.30 1.06 -6.38
C ALA A 23 -11.35 2.16 -6.60
N ALA A 24 -11.20 2.96 -7.67
CA ALA A 24 -12.17 3.98 -8.03
C ALA A 24 -13.55 3.40 -8.42
N GLY A 25 -13.57 2.28 -9.14
CA GLY A 25 -14.81 1.58 -9.51
C GLY A 25 -15.57 1.06 -8.28
N LEU A 26 -14.86 0.44 -7.33
CA LEU A 26 -15.43 -0.03 -6.07
C LEU A 26 -15.95 1.14 -5.22
N GLN A 27 -15.19 2.23 -5.11
CA GLN A 27 -15.63 3.43 -4.42
C GLN A 27 -16.92 3.99 -5.05
N ARG A 28 -17.02 4.06 -6.39
CA ARG A 28 -18.22 4.50 -7.10
C ARG A 28 -19.44 3.62 -6.85
N LEU A 29 -19.23 2.36 -6.48
CA LEU A 29 -20.28 1.43 -6.05
C LEU A 29 -20.63 1.59 -4.55
N GLY A 30 -20.13 2.63 -3.89
CA GLY A 30 -20.42 2.95 -2.49
C GLY A 30 -19.61 2.12 -1.48
N LYS A 31 -18.51 1.48 -1.91
CA LYS A 31 -17.61 0.74 -1.01
C LYS A 31 -16.59 1.66 -0.37
N SER A 32 -16.25 1.41 0.89
CA SER A 32 -15.05 2.02 1.50
C SER A 32 -13.82 1.26 1.02
N VAL A 33 -12.88 1.98 0.42
CA VAL A 33 -11.70 1.41 -0.24
C VAL A 33 -10.44 2.09 0.28
N LEU A 34 -9.45 1.28 0.61
CA LEU A 34 -8.07 1.71 0.81
C LEU A 34 -7.24 1.28 -0.40
N LEU A 35 -6.57 2.22 -1.07
CA LEU A 35 -5.55 1.93 -2.06
C LEU A 35 -4.17 2.15 -1.45
N ILE A 36 -3.33 1.12 -1.49
CA ILE A 36 -1.94 1.17 -1.05
C ILE A 36 -1.04 1.18 -2.29
N ASP A 37 -0.32 2.27 -2.50
CA ASP A 37 0.73 2.33 -3.52
C ASP A 37 2.04 1.84 -2.91
N SER A 38 2.48 0.63 -3.25
CA SER A 38 3.70 0.02 -2.75
C SER A 38 4.81 -0.05 -3.80
N ASP A 39 4.62 0.57 -4.97
CA ASP A 39 5.65 0.68 -6.00
C ASP A 39 6.51 1.93 -5.73
N PRO A 40 7.84 1.84 -5.57
CA PRO A 40 8.70 3.01 -5.41
C PRO A 40 8.59 4.06 -6.52
N GLN A 41 8.08 3.69 -7.71
CA GLN A 41 7.81 4.65 -8.79
C GLN A 41 6.63 5.58 -8.47
N ALA A 42 5.79 5.22 -7.50
CA ALA A 42 4.62 5.96 -7.03
C ALA A 42 3.65 6.37 -8.15
N ASN A 43 3.44 5.46 -9.10
CA ASN A 43 2.60 5.73 -10.26
C ASN A 43 1.12 5.81 -9.86
N ALA A 44 0.63 4.99 -8.92
CA ALA A 44 -0.75 5.06 -8.46
C ALA A 44 -1.02 6.38 -7.72
N THR A 45 -0.10 6.77 -6.83
CA THR A 45 -0.11 8.06 -6.11
C THR A 45 -0.20 9.22 -7.08
N SER A 46 0.69 9.22 -8.10
CA SER A 46 0.74 10.28 -9.10
C SER A 46 -0.50 10.28 -10.01
N HIS A 47 -1.04 9.11 -10.36
CA HIS A 47 -2.26 8.97 -11.17
C HIS A 47 -3.48 9.57 -10.48
N LEU A 48 -3.50 9.58 -9.14
CA LEU A 48 -4.54 10.22 -8.35
C LEU A 48 -4.32 11.74 -8.18
N GLY A 49 -3.27 12.32 -8.77
CA GLY A 49 -2.97 13.74 -8.66
C GLY A 49 -2.39 14.14 -7.30
N ILE A 50 -1.86 13.18 -6.55
CA ILE A 50 -1.18 13.44 -5.28
C ILE A 50 0.28 13.77 -5.57
N ASP A 51 0.70 14.99 -5.24
CA ASP A 51 2.09 15.43 -5.38
C ASP A 51 2.91 14.95 -4.18
N ARG A 52 3.64 13.85 -4.36
CA ARG A 52 4.50 13.24 -3.33
C ARG A 52 5.52 14.21 -2.72
N LYS A 53 5.96 15.23 -3.46
CA LYS A 53 6.95 16.21 -2.97
C LYS A 53 6.38 17.12 -1.87
N ARG A 54 5.06 17.15 -1.72
CA ARG A 54 4.35 17.92 -0.67
C ARG A 54 3.98 17.07 0.53
N LEU A 55 4.27 15.77 0.49
CA LEU A 55 3.96 14.86 1.59
C LEU A 55 5.14 14.83 2.56
N SER A 56 4.84 15.00 3.85
CA SER A 56 5.82 14.86 4.93
C SER A 56 6.04 13.40 5.32
N LYS A 57 5.04 12.55 5.12
CA LYS A 57 5.07 11.11 5.42
C LYS A 57 4.41 10.32 4.30
N THR A 58 4.97 9.17 3.99
CA THR A 58 4.53 8.24 2.94
C THR A 58 4.67 6.80 3.44
N LEU A 59 4.26 5.82 2.63
CA LEU A 59 4.26 4.40 3.00
C LEU A 59 5.61 3.90 3.55
N ASP A 60 6.73 4.44 3.06
CA ASP A 60 8.07 4.07 3.52
C ASP A 60 8.29 4.33 5.02
N ASN A 61 7.78 5.45 5.54
CA ASN A 61 7.92 5.79 6.97
C ASN A 61 7.32 4.68 7.86
N LEU A 62 6.21 4.06 7.44
CA LEU A 62 5.57 2.98 8.18
C LEU A 62 6.44 1.74 8.34
N TYR A 63 7.46 1.56 7.49
CA TYR A 63 8.38 0.44 7.60
C TYR A 63 9.50 0.66 8.63
N TYR A 64 9.95 1.90 8.85
CA TYR A 64 11.10 2.17 9.74
C TYR A 64 10.71 2.88 11.05
N GLU A 65 9.55 3.52 11.12
CA GLU A 65 9.06 4.25 12.30
C GLU A 65 8.00 3.38 13.02
N SER A 66 8.44 2.62 14.02
CA SER A 66 7.58 1.70 14.78
C SER A 66 6.37 2.39 15.40
N ASP A 67 6.56 3.61 15.87
CA ASP A 67 5.57 4.36 16.65
C ASP A 67 4.65 5.21 15.75
N LEU A 68 4.93 5.26 14.44
CA LEU A 68 4.11 6.00 13.48
C LEU A 68 2.75 5.32 13.28
N GLU A 69 1.67 6.05 13.53
CA GLU A 69 0.34 5.52 13.25
C GLU A 69 0.04 5.60 11.75
N ILE A 70 -0.62 4.55 11.24
CA ILE A 70 -1.02 4.48 9.82
C ILE A 70 -1.98 5.63 9.43
N SER A 71 -2.79 6.09 10.39
CA SER A 71 -3.70 7.24 10.26
C SER A 71 -2.98 8.54 9.90
N GLU A 72 -1.74 8.72 10.34
CA GLU A 72 -0.94 9.92 10.06
C GLU A 72 -0.38 9.97 8.64
N VAL A 73 -0.45 8.84 7.91
CA VAL A 73 0.07 8.70 6.53
C VAL A 73 -1.07 8.66 5.52
N LEU A 74 -2.27 8.30 5.96
CA LEU A 74 -3.46 8.22 5.11
C LEU A 74 -3.82 9.58 4.52
N ILE A 75 -4.07 9.58 3.21
CA ILE A 75 -4.67 10.73 2.52
C ILE A 75 -6.12 10.40 2.24
N SER A 76 -7.01 11.00 3.02
CA SER A 76 -8.44 10.93 2.76
C SER A 76 -8.85 11.88 1.65
N ARG A 77 -9.38 11.33 0.56
CA ARG A 77 -9.94 12.13 -0.53
C ARG A 77 -11.39 12.51 -0.22
N ASN A 78 -11.54 13.46 0.69
CA ASN A 78 -12.84 14.03 1.04
C ASN A 78 -13.46 14.71 -0.19
N GLY A 79 -14.62 14.20 -0.62
CA GLY A 79 -15.32 14.57 -1.86
C GLY A 79 -15.90 13.37 -2.62
N PHE A 80 -15.37 12.17 -2.38
CA PHE A 80 -15.79 10.92 -3.04
C PHE A 80 -16.07 9.77 -2.05
N GLY A 81 -16.65 10.04 -0.87
CA GLY A 81 -17.34 9.02 -0.07
C GLY A 81 -16.62 7.69 0.23
N GLY A 82 -15.29 7.63 0.30
CA GLY A 82 -14.56 6.45 0.79
C GLY A 82 -13.46 5.86 -0.10
N LEU A 83 -12.61 6.66 -0.74
CA LEU A 83 -11.30 6.19 -1.23
C LEU A 83 -10.17 6.88 -0.47
N ASP A 84 -9.55 6.13 0.44
CA ASP A 84 -8.33 6.55 1.11
C ASP A 84 -7.11 5.98 0.39
N VAL A 85 -5.99 6.67 0.54
CA VAL A 85 -4.73 6.30 -0.12
C VAL A 85 -3.60 6.25 0.90
N LEU A 86 -2.83 5.16 0.89
CA LEU A 86 -1.47 5.15 1.41
C LEU A 86 -0.51 5.44 0.25
N PRO A 87 0.04 6.66 0.17
CA PRO A 87 0.88 7.08 -0.95
C PRO A 87 2.28 6.47 -0.86
N ALA A 88 2.85 6.12 -2.00
CA ALA A 88 4.25 5.76 -2.11
C ALA A 88 5.14 7.02 -2.06
N GLY A 89 6.30 6.90 -1.40
CA GLY A 89 7.30 7.95 -1.29
C GLY A 89 8.67 7.54 -1.80
N GLU A 90 9.56 8.53 -1.90
CA GLU A 90 10.93 8.38 -2.38
C GLU A 90 11.90 8.35 -1.19
N PRO A 91 11.85 7.24 -0.42
CA PRO A 91 12.98 6.31 -0.30
C PRO A 91 12.53 4.83 -0.22
N LEU A 92 11.32 4.47 -0.68
CA LEU A 92 10.79 3.09 -0.62
C LEU A 92 11.73 2.07 -1.29
N SER A 93 12.53 2.50 -2.27
CA SER A 93 13.60 1.72 -2.91
C SER A 93 14.72 1.31 -1.95
N TYR A 94 14.98 2.08 -0.90
CA TYR A 94 15.96 1.79 0.14
C TYR A 94 15.39 0.97 1.29
N ALA A 95 14.09 0.64 1.27
CA ALA A 95 13.44 -0.10 2.35
C ALA A 95 14.09 -1.44 2.62
N GLU A 96 14.35 -2.18 1.56
CA GLU A 96 14.95 -3.51 1.66
C GLU A 96 16.36 -3.46 2.26
N GLN A 97 17.13 -2.41 1.97
CA GLN A 97 18.45 -2.21 2.55
C GLN A 97 18.37 -1.84 4.03
N LYS A 98 17.51 -0.89 4.41
CA LYS A 98 17.35 -0.42 5.79
C LYS A 98 16.80 -1.49 6.74
N LEU A 99 16.00 -2.41 6.22
CA LEU A 99 15.35 -3.46 7.00
C LEU A 99 16.12 -4.79 6.94
N SER A 100 17.31 -4.79 6.35
CA SER A 100 18.15 -5.98 6.30
C SER A 100 18.49 -6.46 7.72
N GLY A 101 18.24 -7.74 8.00
CA GLY A 101 18.46 -8.33 9.33
C GLY A 101 17.35 -8.09 10.35
N ILE A 102 16.29 -7.33 10.02
CA ILE A 102 15.12 -7.22 10.90
C ILE A 102 14.28 -8.49 10.79
N PRO A 103 14.01 -9.19 11.92
CA PRO A 103 13.13 -10.36 11.91
C PRO A 103 11.71 -10.01 11.47
N ALA A 104 11.07 -10.91 10.73
CA ALA A 104 9.67 -10.77 10.28
C ALA A 104 9.36 -9.47 9.52
N LYS A 105 10.37 -8.87 8.87
CA LYS A 105 10.23 -7.62 8.11
C LYS A 105 9.17 -7.70 7.00
N GLU A 106 8.88 -8.90 6.50
CA GLU A 106 7.84 -9.21 5.52
C GLU A 106 6.42 -9.00 6.07
N ASN A 107 6.26 -8.83 7.39
CA ASN A 107 4.98 -8.67 8.07
C ASN A 107 4.70 -7.24 8.56
N ILE A 108 5.65 -6.30 8.41
CA ILE A 108 5.54 -4.95 8.98
C ILE A 108 4.30 -4.22 8.47
N LEU A 109 4.07 -4.22 7.15
CA LEU A 109 2.91 -3.53 6.58
C LEU A 109 1.60 -4.21 7.03
N ASN A 110 1.61 -5.54 7.16
CA ASN A 110 0.45 -6.28 7.62
C ASN A 110 0.05 -5.88 9.05
N GLU A 111 1.02 -5.71 9.95
CA GLU A 111 0.77 -5.28 11.33
C GLU A 111 0.14 -3.89 11.38
N LYS A 112 0.68 -2.93 10.62
CA LYS A 112 0.12 -1.57 10.52
C LYS A 112 -1.29 -1.56 9.93
N VAL A 113 -1.48 -2.22 8.79
CA VAL A 113 -2.79 -2.28 8.11
C VAL A 113 -3.83 -2.97 8.97
N SER A 114 -3.45 -4.00 9.74
CA SER A 114 -4.36 -4.75 10.61
C SER A 114 -5.12 -3.89 11.62
N GLN A 115 -4.54 -2.76 12.04
CA GLN A 115 -5.16 -1.81 12.96
C GLN A 115 -6.38 -1.09 12.36
N ILE A 116 -6.43 -0.94 11.03
CA ILE A 116 -7.47 -0.19 10.31
C ILE A 116 -8.30 -1.05 9.36
N ARG A 117 -7.99 -2.36 9.25
CA ARG A 117 -8.69 -3.30 8.35
C ARG A 117 -10.21 -3.18 8.44
N GLY A 118 -10.77 -3.13 9.65
CA GLY A 118 -12.22 -3.08 9.87
C GLY A 118 -12.94 -1.84 9.31
N GLN A 119 -12.21 -0.83 8.83
CA GLN A 119 -12.77 0.42 8.30
C GLN A 119 -13.07 0.35 6.79
N TYR A 120 -12.54 -0.67 6.10
CA TYR A 120 -12.62 -0.79 4.64
C TYR A 120 -13.34 -2.07 4.19
N ASP A 121 -14.21 -1.95 3.19
CA ASP A 121 -14.75 -3.10 2.49
C ASP A 121 -13.66 -3.81 1.66
N PHE A 122 -12.80 -3.00 1.01
CA PHE A 122 -11.73 -3.43 0.13
C PHE A 122 -10.41 -2.74 0.42
N ILE A 123 -9.32 -3.52 0.37
CA ILE A 123 -7.95 -3.00 0.36
C ILE A 123 -7.28 -3.46 -0.94
N ILE A 124 -6.89 -2.51 -1.78
CA ILE A 124 -6.21 -2.77 -3.05
C ILE A 124 -4.73 -2.37 -2.91
N ILE A 125 -3.82 -3.21 -3.36
CA ILE A 125 -2.37 -2.95 -3.25
C ILE A 125 -1.74 -2.96 -4.64
N ASP A 126 -1.17 -1.83 -5.07
CA ASP A 126 -0.35 -1.75 -6.28
C ASP A 126 1.09 -2.17 -5.96
N CYS A 127 1.51 -3.31 -6.49
CA CYS A 127 2.81 -3.91 -6.17
C CYS A 127 3.88 -3.53 -7.20
N PRO A 128 5.16 -3.45 -6.79
CA PRO A 128 6.27 -3.21 -7.72
C PRO A 128 6.45 -4.37 -8.72
N PRO A 129 7.17 -4.16 -9.83
CA PRO A 129 7.42 -5.17 -10.86
C PRO A 129 8.51 -6.19 -10.45
N ASN A 130 8.42 -6.77 -9.25
CA ASN A 130 9.33 -7.80 -8.76
C ASN A 130 8.68 -8.61 -7.62
N LEU A 131 9.35 -9.67 -7.15
CA LEU A 131 8.97 -10.46 -5.97
C LEU A 131 9.82 -10.13 -4.74
N GLY A 132 10.30 -8.89 -4.63
CA GLY A 132 11.13 -8.45 -3.51
C GLY A 132 10.32 -8.14 -2.24
N PHE A 133 11.02 -7.57 -1.26
CA PHE A 133 10.51 -7.20 0.06
C PHE A 133 9.11 -6.55 0.08
N LEU A 134 8.87 -5.57 -0.78
CA LEU A 134 7.61 -4.81 -0.83
C LEU A 134 6.44 -5.68 -1.30
N THR A 135 6.67 -6.56 -2.28
CA THR A 135 5.66 -7.50 -2.76
C THR A 135 5.33 -8.57 -1.70
N LEU A 136 6.32 -9.02 -0.92
CA LEU A 136 6.08 -9.94 0.19
C LEU A 136 5.23 -9.30 1.30
N ASN A 137 5.47 -8.03 1.62
CA ASN A 137 4.62 -7.27 2.55
C ASN A 137 3.19 -7.12 2.02
N ALA A 138 3.03 -6.83 0.72
CA ALA A 138 1.70 -6.79 0.10
C ALA A 138 0.97 -8.14 0.23
N PHE A 139 1.66 -9.27 0.04
CA PHE A 139 1.09 -10.60 0.22
C PHE A 139 0.75 -10.89 1.69
N ALA A 140 1.58 -10.45 2.64
CA ALA A 140 1.29 -10.56 4.06
C ALA A 140 -0.03 -9.84 4.41
N VAL A 141 -0.27 -8.67 3.83
CA VAL A 141 -1.54 -7.96 3.98
C VAL A 141 -2.68 -8.76 3.34
N ALA A 142 -2.51 -9.21 2.09
CA ALA A 142 -3.59 -9.86 1.33
C ALA A 142 -4.02 -11.22 1.88
N TYR A 143 -3.06 -12.05 2.29
CA TYR A 143 -3.30 -13.46 2.61
C TYR A 143 -3.03 -13.82 4.08
N GLY A 144 -2.41 -12.91 4.84
CA GLY A 144 -1.85 -13.21 6.15
C GLY A 144 -0.55 -13.99 6.03
N TYR A 145 0.44 -13.65 6.84
CA TYR A 145 1.59 -14.54 7.05
C TYR A 145 1.17 -15.59 8.09
N ALA A 146 1.04 -16.85 7.67
CA ALA A 146 1.04 -17.94 8.64
C ALA A 146 2.43 -17.97 9.27
N ARG A 147 2.53 -17.60 10.56
CA ARG A 147 3.72 -17.93 11.33
C ARG A 147 3.76 -19.45 11.42
N CYS A 148 4.68 -20.07 10.68
CA CYS A 148 5.09 -21.42 11.00
C CYS A 148 5.96 -21.31 12.26
N ASP A 149 5.32 -21.45 13.42
CA ASP A 149 6.02 -21.72 14.68
C ASP A 149 6.64 -23.12 14.66
#